data_AF-A0A556QRP2-F1
#
_entry.id   AF-A0A556QRP2-F1
#
_cell.length_a   1.000
_cell.length_b   1.000
_cell.length_c   1.000
_cell.angle_alpha   90.00
_cell.angle_beta   90.00
_cell.angle_gamma   90.00
#
_symmetry.space_group_name_H-M   'P 1'
#
loop_
_entity.id
_entity.type
_entity.pdbx_description
1 polymer ?
#
loop_
_entity_poly.entity_id
_entity_poly.type
_entity_poly.pdbx_seq_one_letter_code
_entity_poly.pdbx_strand_id
1 'polypeptide(L)'
;MLSLRAAPIISETFDKPPAVEKWKVDPSVTVKDGALILTATGGVETYANSGIVTKAGAPALDFTAKPVEIELRELDLTGPGVSGDGVIVWVLSADTQGEGNSTGYLKLRFSDDGGLMLMYGVAGSKEVVVHRLASQLVFPVKSLKVRLSAADFSIKGVDAEREFSGAGKWTTEFNPAVWKGQAPYLQVRVVRRPGEGSAVAKVGALMVTNVP
;
A
#
# COMPACT_ATOMS: atom_id res chain seq x y z
N MET A 1 -15.60 -27.71 -12.11
CA MET A 1 -14.83 -27.53 -10.86
C MET A 1 -15.00 -26.10 -10.39
N LEU A 2 -15.75 -25.88 -9.31
CA LEU A 2 -15.83 -24.56 -8.68
C LEU A 2 -14.50 -24.35 -7.94
N SER A 3 -13.64 -23.47 -8.47
CA SER A 3 -12.48 -22.99 -7.73
C SER A 3 -13.01 -22.24 -6.51
N LEU A 4 -12.96 -22.87 -5.34
CA LEU A 4 -13.19 -22.21 -4.06
C LEU A 4 -12.09 -21.15 -3.91
N ARG A 5 -12.39 -19.90 -4.26
CA ARG A 5 -11.51 -18.79 -3.95
C ARG A 5 -11.33 -18.75 -2.44
N ALA A 6 -10.09 -18.66 -1.98
CA ALA A 6 -9.80 -18.48 -0.56
C ALA A 6 -10.58 -17.27 -0.03
N ALA A 7 -11.15 -17.38 1.17
CA ALA A 7 -11.83 -16.26 1.81
C ALA A 7 -10.83 -15.09 1.96
N PRO A 8 -11.26 -13.84 1.70
CA PRO A 8 -10.36 -12.69 1.84
C PRO A 8 -9.95 -12.52 3.31
N ILE A 9 -8.68 -12.20 3.51
CA ILE A 9 -8.12 -11.78 4.81
C ILE A 9 -8.69 -10.41 5.17
N ILE A 10 -8.73 -9.50 4.19
CA ILE A 10 -9.31 -8.16 4.29
C ILE A 10 -10.14 -7.93 3.02
N SER A 11 -11.32 -7.34 3.17
CA SER A 11 -12.18 -6.92 2.06
C SER A 11 -12.92 -5.65 2.46
N GLU A 12 -12.66 -4.58 1.73
CA GLU A 12 -13.27 -3.26 1.92
C GLU A 12 -13.68 -2.72 0.54
N THR A 13 -14.96 -2.40 0.37
CA THR A 13 -15.49 -1.73 -0.84
C THR A 13 -15.74 -0.25 -0.62
N PHE A 14 -15.50 0.25 0.60
CA PHE A 14 -15.67 1.65 1.00
C PHE A 14 -17.02 2.29 0.58
N ASP A 15 -18.08 1.48 0.44
CA ASP A 15 -19.47 1.96 0.36
C ASP A 15 -19.94 2.58 1.69
N LYS A 16 -19.20 2.29 2.77
CA LYS A 16 -19.39 2.81 4.13
C LYS A 16 -18.01 3.17 4.72
N PRO A 17 -17.97 4.07 5.72
CA PRO A 17 -16.76 4.33 6.48
C PRO A 17 -16.10 3.04 7.00
N PRO A 18 -14.75 2.96 7.04
CA PRO A 18 -14.03 1.81 7.59
C PRO A 18 -14.52 1.48 9.00
N ALA A 19 -14.78 0.20 9.24
CA ALA A 19 -15.36 -0.24 10.50
C ALA A 19 -14.39 0.01 11.67
N VAL A 20 -14.82 0.78 12.67
CA VAL A 20 -13.96 1.26 13.76
C VAL A 20 -13.44 0.14 14.65
N GLU A 21 -14.07 -1.03 14.67
CA GLU A 21 -13.58 -2.22 15.37
C GLU A 21 -12.38 -2.87 14.67
N LYS A 22 -12.25 -2.67 13.34
CA LYS A 22 -11.16 -3.22 12.53
C LYS A 22 -10.04 -2.22 12.29
N TRP A 23 -10.38 -0.95 12.13
CA TRP A 23 -9.48 0.09 11.67
C TRP A 23 -9.29 1.18 12.71
N LYS A 24 -8.05 1.64 12.87
CA LYS A 24 -7.78 3.00 13.34
C LYS A 24 -7.79 3.90 12.11
N VAL A 25 -8.58 4.97 12.17
CA VAL A 25 -8.85 5.87 11.06
C VAL A 25 -8.42 7.28 11.45
N ASP A 26 -7.59 7.90 10.63
CA ASP A 26 -7.20 9.29 10.86
C ASP A 26 -8.38 10.24 10.63
N PRO A 27 -8.50 11.37 11.37
CA PRO A 27 -9.65 12.28 11.26
C PRO A 27 -9.86 12.90 9.87
N SER A 28 -8.81 12.96 9.03
CA SER A 28 -8.89 13.49 7.67
C SER A 28 -9.34 12.46 6.63
N VAL A 29 -9.54 11.21 7.03
CA VAL A 29 -10.07 10.15 6.17
C VAL A 29 -11.59 10.27 6.08
N THR A 30 -12.11 10.29 4.86
CA THR A 30 -13.55 10.30 4.60
C THR A 30 -13.92 9.21 3.60
N VAL A 31 -15.22 8.92 3.50
CA VAL A 31 -15.76 8.08 2.44
C VAL A 31 -16.72 8.93 1.60
N LYS A 32 -16.51 8.94 0.29
CA LYS A 32 -17.31 9.70 -0.66
C LYS A 32 -17.42 8.94 -1.98
N ASP A 33 -18.63 8.87 -2.52
CA ASP A 33 -18.92 8.25 -3.83
C ASP A 33 -18.36 6.82 -3.96
N GLY A 34 -18.52 6.01 -2.90
CA GLY A 34 -18.07 4.61 -2.87
C GLY A 34 -16.55 4.44 -2.76
N ALA A 35 -15.82 5.44 -2.29
CA ALA A 35 -14.37 5.36 -2.15
C ALA A 35 -13.85 5.97 -0.85
N LEU A 36 -12.74 5.41 -0.38
CA LEU A 36 -11.92 5.99 0.68
C LEU A 36 -11.16 7.20 0.13
N ILE A 37 -11.34 8.35 0.74
CA ILE A 37 -10.63 9.59 0.41
C ILE A 37 -9.63 9.88 1.53
N LEU A 38 -8.36 9.83 1.17
CA LEU A 38 -7.22 10.08 2.05
C LEU A 38 -6.66 11.45 1.70
N THR A 39 -6.60 12.37 2.66
CA THR A 39 -6.11 13.74 2.43
C THR A 39 -4.97 14.06 3.38
N ALA A 40 -3.77 14.23 2.83
CA ALA A 40 -2.62 14.75 3.56
C ALA A 40 -2.45 16.25 3.28
N THR A 41 -2.86 17.06 4.26
CA THR A 41 -2.68 18.51 4.27
C THR A 41 -1.63 18.89 5.32
N GLY A 42 -0.68 19.73 4.96
CA GLY A 42 0.41 20.13 5.85
C GLY A 42 1.06 21.44 5.41
N GLY A 43 1.88 22.00 6.30
CA GLY A 43 2.67 23.19 6.02
C GLY A 43 3.96 22.89 5.25
N VAL A 44 4.72 23.95 4.98
CA VAL A 44 5.91 23.92 4.12
C VAL A 44 7.07 23.11 4.68
N GLU A 45 7.12 22.91 6.00
CA GLU A 45 8.31 22.39 6.71
C GLU A 45 8.20 20.92 7.14
N THR A 46 7.00 20.34 7.11
CA THR A 46 6.77 18.99 7.65
C THR A 46 6.06 18.08 6.67
N TYR A 47 6.33 16.78 6.81
CA TYR A 47 5.54 15.76 6.16
C TYR A 47 4.12 15.74 6.74
N ALA A 48 3.13 15.54 5.87
CA ALA A 48 1.77 15.22 6.29
C ALA A 48 1.38 13.84 5.80
N ASN A 49 0.54 13.16 6.56
CA ASN A 49 -0.01 11.87 6.16
C ASN A 49 -1.46 11.74 6.67
N SER A 50 -2.18 10.82 6.05
CA SER A 50 -3.54 10.45 6.41
C SER A 50 -3.78 9.01 5.96
N GLY A 51 -4.40 8.20 6.79
CA GLY A 51 -4.65 6.82 6.45
C GLY A 51 -5.54 6.05 7.41
N ILE A 52 -5.66 4.77 7.10
CA ILE A 52 -6.23 3.75 7.95
C ILE A 52 -5.17 2.68 8.23
N VAL A 53 -5.19 2.13 9.44
CA VAL A 53 -4.34 1.00 9.84
C VAL A 53 -5.17 -0.04 10.58
N THR A 54 -4.91 -1.32 10.34
CA THR A 54 -5.56 -2.40 11.08
C THR A 54 -5.26 -2.27 12.58
N LYS A 55 -6.27 -2.43 13.44
CA LYS A 55 -6.08 -2.38 14.91
C LYS A 55 -5.31 -3.57 15.44
N ALA A 56 -5.40 -4.70 14.75
CA ALA A 56 -4.68 -5.93 15.07
C ALA A 56 -3.88 -6.39 13.85
N GLY A 57 -2.74 -7.01 14.11
CA GLY A 57 -1.97 -7.72 13.10
C GLY A 57 -2.69 -9.00 12.67
N ALA A 58 -2.45 -9.44 11.44
CA ALA A 58 -3.04 -10.67 10.91
C ALA A 58 -1.95 -11.66 10.51
N PRO A 59 -1.82 -12.84 11.15
CA PRO A 59 -0.85 -13.86 10.75
C PRO A 59 -1.00 -14.31 9.30
N ALA A 60 -2.21 -14.21 8.74
CA ALA A 60 -2.47 -14.51 7.34
C ALA A 60 -1.80 -13.52 6.36
N LEU A 61 -1.26 -12.39 6.83
CA LEU A 61 -0.48 -11.45 6.04
C LEU A 61 1.02 -11.80 6.00
N ASP A 62 1.47 -12.84 6.71
CA ASP A 62 2.85 -13.36 6.59
C ASP A 62 3.04 -14.03 5.21
N PHE A 63 3.46 -13.21 4.25
CA PHE A 63 3.73 -13.64 2.87
C PHE A 63 4.91 -14.60 2.74
N THR A 64 5.72 -14.77 3.80
CA THR A 64 6.81 -15.73 3.84
C THR A 64 6.34 -17.13 4.20
N ALA A 65 5.22 -17.24 4.93
CA ALA A 65 4.56 -18.51 5.23
C ALA A 65 3.62 -18.96 4.09
N LYS A 66 2.83 -18.02 3.54
CA LYS A 66 1.92 -18.29 2.42
C LYS A 66 1.83 -17.08 1.50
N PRO A 67 1.89 -17.21 0.16
CA PRO A 67 1.83 -16.05 -0.70
C PRO A 67 0.53 -15.26 -0.52
N VAL A 68 0.65 -13.93 -0.53
CA VAL A 68 -0.46 -12.98 -0.34
C VAL A 68 -0.62 -12.15 -1.61
N GLU A 69 -1.87 -11.89 -2.01
CA GLU A 69 -2.22 -10.92 -3.04
C GLU A 69 -2.98 -9.75 -2.41
N ILE A 70 -2.47 -8.53 -2.62
CA ILE A 70 -3.10 -7.27 -2.25
C ILE A 70 -3.63 -6.64 -3.54
N GLU A 71 -4.94 -6.44 -3.61
CA GLU A 71 -5.62 -5.77 -4.71
C GLU A 71 -6.18 -4.41 -4.24
N LEU A 72 -5.87 -3.37 -5.01
CA LEU A 72 -6.49 -2.06 -4.94
C LEU A 72 -7.25 -1.81 -6.23
N ARG A 73 -8.41 -1.17 -6.13
CA ARG A 73 -9.23 -0.79 -7.29
C ARG A 73 -9.59 0.68 -7.24
N GLU A 74 -9.74 1.23 -8.45
CA GLU A 74 -10.16 2.63 -8.67
C GLU A 74 -9.30 3.62 -7.89
N LEU A 75 -7.99 3.44 -8.01
CA LEU A 75 -7.01 4.33 -7.42
C LEU A 75 -6.89 5.60 -8.25
N ASP A 76 -7.04 6.75 -7.61
CA ASP A 76 -6.82 8.05 -8.22
C ASP A 76 -5.99 8.94 -7.30
N LEU A 77 -5.10 9.75 -7.87
CA LEU A 77 -4.21 10.64 -7.13
C LEU A 77 -4.36 12.06 -7.66
N THR A 78 -4.63 13.01 -6.77
CA THR A 78 -4.81 14.42 -7.13
C THR A 78 -4.14 15.36 -6.14
N GLY A 79 -3.86 16.60 -6.58
CA GLY A 79 -3.46 17.72 -5.73
C GLY A 79 -2.05 18.28 -5.96
N PRO A 80 -1.82 19.57 -5.63
CA PRO A 80 -0.50 20.20 -5.68
C PRO A 80 0.38 19.61 -4.55
N GLY A 81 1.51 19.00 -4.92
CA GLY A 81 2.37 18.24 -4.00
C GLY A 81 2.60 16.78 -4.38
N VAL A 82 2.00 16.30 -5.48
CA VAL A 82 2.31 15.01 -6.11
C VAL A 82 3.64 15.06 -6.90
N SER A 83 4.22 16.26 -7.08
CA SER A 83 5.55 16.48 -7.66
C SER A 83 6.59 16.69 -6.54
N GLY A 84 7.14 15.62 -6.01
CA GLY A 84 8.25 15.61 -5.04
C GLY A 84 8.11 14.45 -4.06
N ASP A 85 8.76 13.33 -4.35
CA ASP A 85 8.61 11.97 -3.82
C ASP A 85 7.27 11.63 -3.15
N GLY A 86 6.27 11.44 -3.99
CA GLY A 86 5.54 10.19 -4.05
C GLY A 86 4.49 9.82 -3.00
N VAL A 87 3.29 9.48 -3.47
CA VAL A 87 2.19 8.96 -2.64
C VAL A 87 2.43 7.49 -2.29
N ILE A 88 2.39 7.16 -1.00
CA ILE A 88 2.46 5.78 -0.49
C ILE A 88 1.04 5.24 -0.36
N VAL A 89 0.62 4.27 -1.17
CA VAL A 89 -0.78 3.80 -1.19
C VAL A 89 -1.05 2.65 -0.23
N TRP A 90 -0.05 1.80 0.04
CA TRP A 90 -0.15 0.86 1.15
C TRP A 90 1.20 0.53 1.78
N VAL A 91 1.15 0.09 3.03
CA VAL A 91 2.29 -0.39 3.82
C VAL A 91 1.88 -1.65 4.57
N LEU A 92 2.69 -2.70 4.47
CA LEU A 92 2.71 -3.78 5.43
C LEU A 92 3.82 -3.50 6.44
N SER A 93 3.54 -3.60 7.73
CA SER A 93 4.51 -3.49 8.81
C SER A 93 4.53 -4.77 9.63
N ALA A 94 5.71 -5.24 10.03
CA ALA A 94 5.84 -6.43 10.87
C ALA A 94 5.28 -6.22 12.30
N ASP A 95 5.17 -4.98 12.73
CA ASP A 95 4.67 -4.58 14.06
C ASP A 95 3.74 -3.35 13.98
N THR A 96 3.23 -2.93 15.15
CA THR A 96 2.35 -1.76 15.28
C THR A 96 3.05 -0.42 15.06
N GLN A 97 4.39 -0.42 14.95
CA GLN A 97 5.14 0.81 14.83
C GLN A 97 4.97 1.38 13.42
N GLY A 98 4.91 2.70 13.33
CA GLY A 98 4.87 3.38 12.03
C GLY A 98 6.13 3.12 11.21
N GLU A 99 6.04 3.41 9.91
CA GLU A 99 7.20 3.49 9.03
C GLU A 99 8.31 4.35 9.68
N GLY A 100 9.55 3.84 9.66
CA GLY A 100 10.71 4.47 10.31
C GLY A 100 11.07 3.86 11.68
N ASN A 101 10.10 3.29 12.39
CA ASN A 101 10.30 2.63 13.69
C ASN A 101 9.97 1.14 13.69
N SER A 102 9.41 0.62 12.59
CA SER A 102 9.07 -0.80 12.47
C SER A 102 10.31 -1.69 12.30
N THR A 103 10.27 -2.86 12.91
CA THR A 103 11.27 -3.93 12.71
C THR A 103 11.40 -4.35 11.25
N GLY A 104 10.34 -4.19 10.46
CA GLY A 104 10.40 -4.19 9.01
C GLY A 104 9.08 -3.75 8.40
N TYR A 105 9.17 -3.09 7.26
CA TYR A 105 8.00 -2.71 6.47
C TYR A 105 8.25 -2.92 4.98
N LEU A 106 7.17 -3.15 4.25
CA LEU A 106 7.11 -3.21 2.80
C LEU A 106 6.04 -2.23 2.35
N LYS A 107 6.32 -1.42 1.34
CA LYS A 107 5.39 -0.40 0.84
C LYS A 107 5.36 -0.31 -0.66
N LEU A 108 4.22 0.12 -1.16
CA LEU A 108 4.05 0.51 -2.55
C LEU A 108 3.96 2.04 -2.63
N ARG A 109 4.91 2.65 -3.33
CA ARG A 109 5.05 4.10 -3.49
C ARG A 109 4.96 4.49 -4.95
N PHE A 110 4.15 5.49 -5.27
CA PHE A 110 4.19 6.18 -6.55
C PHE A 110 5.30 7.22 -6.49
N SER A 111 6.15 7.36 -7.50
CA SER A 111 7.10 8.48 -7.62
C SER A 111 6.51 9.62 -8.45
N ASP A 112 7.17 10.77 -8.39
CA ASP A 112 6.73 12.00 -9.05
C ASP A 112 6.72 11.92 -10.56
N ASP A 113 7.60 11.09 -11.11
CA ASP A 113 7.67 10.81 -12.53
C ASP A 113 6.60 9.82 -12.98
N GLY A 114 5.60 9.53 -12.13
CA GLY A 114 4.53 8.56 -12.37
C GLY A 114 4.98 7.12 -12.20
N GLY A 115 6.21 6.89 -11.72
CA GLY A 115 6.70 5.54 -11.48
C GLY A 115 5.99 4.86 -10.31
N LEU A 116 5.96 3.54 -10.33
CA LEU A 116 5.48 2.73 -9.21
C LEU A 116 6.64 1.92 -8.66
N MET A 117 6.86 1.95 -7.35
CA MET A 117 7.99 1.31 -6.70
C MET A 117 7.53 0.44 -5.54
N LEU A 118 8.06 -0.78 -5.49
CA LEU A 118 8.03 -1.61 -4.30
C LEU A 118 9.30 -1.33 -3.49
N MET A 119 9.13 -1.01 -2.22
CA MET A 119 10.23 -0.65 -1.33
C MET A 119 10.08 -1.39 -0.01
N TYR A 120 11.19 -1.76 0.63
CA TYR A 120 11.18 -2.18 2.02
C TYR A 120 12.20 -1.39 2.84
N GLY A 121 12.03 -1.45 4.14
CA GLY A 121 12.99 -0.91 5.09
C GLY A 121 12.81 -1.55 6.46
N VAL A 122 13.76 -1.25 7.34
CA VAL A 122 13.73 -1.59 8.76
C VAL A 122 14.12 -0.34 9.55
N ALA A 123 13.77 -0.29 10.83
CA ALA A 123 14.13 0.82 11.70
C ALA A 123 15.63 1.15 11.63
N GLY A 124 15.94 2.45 11.51
CA GLY A 124 17.32 2.96 11.47
C GLY A 124 18.12 2.67 10.20
N SER A 125 17.51 2.06 9.17
CA SER A 125 18.17 1.78 7.89
C SER A 125 17.66 2.66 6.76
N LYS A 126 18.49 2.86 5.73
CA LYS A 126 18.04 3.49 4.48
C LYS A 126 17.01 2.58 3.80
N GLU A 127 15.98 3.19 3.24
CA GLU A 127 15.00 2.47 2.43
C GLU A 127 15.66 1.85 1.20
N VAL A 128 15.29 0.60 0.88
CA VAL A 128 15.77 -0.09 -0.31
C VAL A 128 14.64 -0.12 -1.34
N VAL A 129 14.90 0.42 -2.53
CA VAL A 129 14.04 0.25 -3.69
C VAL A 129 14.26 -1.15 -4.23
N VAL A 130 13.26 -2.01 -4.10
CA VAL A 130 13.33 -3.39 -4.60
C VAL A 130 13.20 -3.41 -6.11
N HIS A 131 12.26 -2.61 -6.61
CA HIS A 131 11.93 -2.60 -8.03
C HIS A 131 11.15 -1.36 -8.42
N ARG A 132 11.46 -0.83 -9.60
CA ARG A 132 10.58 0.10 -10.31
C ARG A 132 9.68 -0.72 -11.23
N LEU A 133 8.42 -0.80 -10.86
CA LEU A 133 7.40 -1.70 -11.39
C LEU A 133 6.67 -1.15 -12.61
N ALA A 134 6.55 0.17 -12.68
CA ALA A 134 6.06 0.91 -13.84
C ALA A 134 6.84 2.23 -13.89
N SER A 135 7.10 2.74 -15.10
CA SER A 135 7.83 3.99 -15.28
C SER A 135 6.92 5.21 -15.28
N GLN A 136 5.70 5.11 -15.83
CA GLN A 136 4.73 6.20 -15.94
C GLN A 136 3.31 5.64 -15.93
N LEU A 137 2.63 5.67 -14.78
CA LEU A 137 1.23 5.30 -14.67
C LEU A 137 0.34 6.48 -15.00
N VAL A 138 -0.75 6.18 -15.70
CA VAL A 138 -1.77 7.19 -16.05
C VAL A 138 -2.99 7.00 -15.18
N PHE A 139 -3.29 8.01 -14.35
CA PHE A 139 -4.45 7.97 -13.46
C PHE A 139 -5.76 8.28 -14.20
N PRO A 140 -6.89 7.69 -13.80
CA PRO A 140 -7.03 6.75 -12.67
C PRO A 140 -6.50 5.34 -12.98
N VAL A 141 -5.91 4.69 -11.97
CA VAL A 141 -5.53 3.27 -12.02
C VAL A 141 -6.75 2.42 -11.65
N LYS A 142 -7.31 1.71 -12.63
CA LYS A 142 -8.53 0.89 -12.47
C LYS A 142 -8.31 -0.28 -11.52
N SER A 143 -7.17 -0.96 -11.64
CA SER A 143 -6.82 -2.07 -10.75
C SER A 143 -5.31 -2.19 -10.57
N LEU A 144 -4.91 -2.63 -9.39
CA LEU A 144 -3.53 -2.86 -9.02
C LEU A 144 -3.44 -4.05 -8.08
N LYS A 145 -2.78 -5.12 -8.52
CA LYS A 145 -2.60 -6.36 -7.77
C LYS A 145 -1.13 -6.58 -7.51
N VAL A 146 -0.75 -6.67 -6.25
CA VAL A 146 0.59 -7.03 -5.81
C VAL A 146 0.54 -8.41 -5.17
N ARG A 147 1.22 -9.37 -5.77
CA ARG A 147 1.47 -10.68 -5.18
C ARG A 147 2.84 -10.68 -4.52
N LEU A 148 2.90 -11.12 -3.28
CA LEU A 148 4.09 -11.27 -2.47
C LEU A 148 4.26 -12.73 -2.06
N SER A 149 5.48 -13.24 -2.14
CA SER A 149 5.84 -14.57 -1.65
C SER A 149 7.22 -14.54 -0.98
N ALA A 150 7.60 -15.63 -0.30
CA ALA A 150 8.95 -15.76 0.25
C ALA A 150 10.06 -15.65 -0.81
N ALA A 151 9.77 -16.03 -2.06
CA ALA A 151 10.78 -16.14 -3.12
C ALA A 151 10.80 -14.92 -4.06
N ASP A 152 9.64 -14.30 -4.27
CA ASP A 152 9.44 -13.30 -5.31
C ASP A 152 8.27 -12.35 -5.01
N PHE A 153 8.12 -11.37 -5.90
CA PHE A 153 6.94 -10.55 -5.98
C PHE A 153 6.52 -10.41 -7.46
N SER A 154 5.25 -10.13 -7.67
CA SER A 154 4.75 -9.68 -8.98
C SER A 154 3.66 -8.64 -8.82
N ILE A 155 3.52 -7.82 -9.84
CA ILE A 155 2.48 -6.83 -9.94
C ILE A 155 1.77 -6.96 -11.27
N LYS A 156 0.47 -6.75 -11.25
CA LYS A 156 -0.36 -6.58 -12.45
C LYS A 156 -1.30 -5.43 -12.21
N GLY A 157 -1.51 -4.58 -13.20
CA GLY A 157 -2.45 -3.50 -13.09
C GLY A 157 -3.00 -3.06 -14.43
N VAL A 158 -4.04 -2.25 -14.34
CA VAL A 158 -4.69 -1.60 -15.48
C VAL A 158 -4.81 -0.14 -15.12
N ASP A 159 -4.10 0.71 -15.83
CA ASP A 159 -4.20 2.15 -15.69
C ASP A 159 -5.23 2.73 -16.69
N ALA A 160 -5.31 4.04 -16.84
CA ALA A 160 -6.28 4.67 -17.73
C ALA A 160 -6.06 4.30 -19.21
N GLU A 161 -4.84 3.95 -19.60
CA GLU A 161 -4.43 3.77 -21.00
C GLU A 161 -4.06 2.32 -21.33
N ARG A 162 -3.55 1.55 -20.37
CA ARG A 162 -2.91 0.27 -20.63
C ARG A 162 -2.94 -0.71 -19.45
N GLU A 163 -2.73 -1.97 -19.80
CA GLU A 163 -2.31 -2.97 -18.83
C GLU A 163 -0.80 -2.90 -18.61
N PHE A 164 -0.36 -3.19 -17.40
CA PHE A 164 1.05 -3.30 -17.06
C PHE A 164 1.28 -4.47 -16.10
N SER A 165 2.49 -5.03 -16.17
CA SER A 165 2.92 -6.07 -15.26
C SER A 165 4.42 -5.99 -15.01
N GLY A 166 4.83 -6.40 -13.82
CA GLY A 166 6.23 -6.50 -13.42
C GLY A 166 6.40 -7.67 -12.46
N ALA A 167 7.60 -8.22 -12.39
CA ALA A 167 7.94 -9.25 -11.42
C ALA A 167 9.43 -9.18 -11.10
N GLY A 168 9.80 -9.65 -9.92
CA GLY A 168 11.19 -9.68 -9.50
C GLY A 168 11.41 -10.57 -8.29
N LYS A 169 12.68 -10.75 -7.95
CA LYS A 169 13.12 -11.46 -6.75
C LYS A 169 13.53 -10.45 -5.70
N TRP A 170 13.47 -10.85 -4.44
CA TRP A 170 14.00 -10.08 -3.33
C TRP A 170 15.51 -9.85 -3.48
N THR A 171 15.97 -8.66 -3.11
CA THR A 171 17.40 -8.35 -3.09
C THR A 171 18.07 -9.00 -1.87
N THR A 172 19.39 -9.04 -1.84
CA THR A 172 20.16 -9.67 -0.75
C THR A 172 19.97 -9.00 0.60
N GLU A 173 19.54 -7.75 0.64
CA GLU A 173 19.29 -7.00 1.86
C GLU A 173 17.87 -7.23 2.42
N PHE A 174 17.02 -7.97 1.71
CA PHE A 174 15.70 -8.36 2.21
C PHE A 174 15.85 -9.53 3.19
N ASN A 175 15.46 -9.31 4.45
CA ASN A 175 15.51 -10.35 5.48
C ASN A 175 14.12 -10.97 5.72
N PRO A 176 13.83 -12.17 5.18
CA PRO A 176 12.54 -12.84 5.39
C PRO A 176 12.29 -13.22 6.86
N ALA A 177 13.33 -13.34 7.68
CA ALA A 177 13.18 -13.71 9.09
C ALA A 177 12.43 -12.65 9.92
N VAL A 178 12.38 -11.40 9.44
CA VAL A 178 11.58 -10.33 10.07
C VAL A 178 10.09 -10.62 9.99
N TRP A 179 9.64 -11.32 8.94
CA TRP A 179 8.22 -11.54 8.64
C TRP A 179 7.72 -12.91 9.11
N LYS A 180 8.62 -13.90 9.16
CA LYS A 180 8.28 -15.29 9.45
C LYS A 180 7.64 -15.42 10.84
N GLY A 181 6.41 -15.93 10.86
CA GLY A 181 5.63 -16.14 12.09
C GLY A 181 5.11 -14.86 12.73
N GLN A 182 5.21 -13.72 12.05
CA GLN A 182 4.63 -12.47 12.53
C GLN A 182 3.14 -12.36 12.20
N ALA A 183 2.50 -11.36 12.79
CA ALA A 183 1.16 -10.92 12.42
C ALA A 183 1.25 -9.49 11.85
N PRO A 184 1.55 -9.33 10.54
CA PRO A 184 1.72 -8.00 9.97
C PRO A 184 0.48 -7.12 10.08
N TYR A 185 0.72 -5.81 10.14
CA TYR A 185 -0.30 -4.76 10.09
C TYR A 185 -0.38 -4.20 8.68
N LEU A 186 -1.60 -3.92 8.21
CA LEU A 186 -1.82 -3.27 6.92
C LEU A 186 -2.23 -1.82 7.14
N GLN A 187 -1.60 -0.93 6.38
CA GLN A 187 -1.95 0.48 6.29
C GLN A 187 -2.28 0.84 4.86
N VAL A 188 -3.33 1.63 4.67
CA VAL A 188 -3.58 2.37 3.42
C VAL A 188 -3.49 3.83 3.78
N ARG A 189 -2.60 4.57 3.13
CA ARG A 189 -2.36 5.97 3.48
C ARG A 189 -2.10 6.81 2.23
N VAL A 190 -1.96 8.11 2.46
CA VAL A 190 -1.37 9.06 1.53
C VAL A 190 -0.32 9.82 2.33
N VAL A 191 0.82 10.11 1.70
CA VAL A 191 1.89 10.90 2.31
C VAL A 191 2.18 12.07 1.38
N ARG A 192 2.36 13.24 1.98
CA ARG A 192 2.71 14.49 1.34
C ARG A 192 4.04 14.96 1.92
N ARG A 193 4.99 15.29 1.04
CA ARG A 193 6.26 15.91 1.42
C ARG A 193 6.10 17.35 1.90
N PRO A 194 7.06 17.89 2.66
CA PRO A 194 7.11 19.32 2.97
C PRO A 194 6.93 20.20 1.71
N GLY A 195 6.03 21.18 1.77
CA GLY A 195 5.70 22.08 0.67
C GLY A 195 4.33 22.74 0.89
N GLU A 196 3.86 23.55 -0.06
CA GLU A 196 2.47 24.04 -0.06
C GLU A 196 1.54 23.05 -0.77
N GLY A 197 0.25 23.01 -0.40
CA GLY A 197 -0.76 22.20 -1.09
C GLY A 197 -1.30 21.00 -0.31
N SER A 198 -1.72 19.95 -1.02
CA SER A 198 -2.30 18.74 -0.44
C SER A 198 -2.11 17.57 -1.39
N ALA A 199 -1.87 16.37 -0.85
CA ALA A 199 -1.97 15.13 -1.62
C ALA A 199 -3.26 14.40 -1.25
N VAL A 200 -4.03 14.03 -2.27
CA VAL A 200 -5.28 13.29 -2.11
C VAL A 200 -5.17 11.97 -2.86
N ALA A 201 -5.46 10.88 -2.16
CA ALA A 201 -5.62 9.56 -2.76
C ALA A 201 -7.06 9.08 -2.60
N LYS A 202 -7.64 8.61 -3.69
CA LYS A 202 -8.93 7.91 -3.73
C LYS A 202 -8.66 6.42 -3.89
N VAL A 203 -9.32 5.58 -3.10
CA VAL A 203 -9.27 4.11 -3.24
C VAL A 203 -10.71 3.58 -3.22
N GLY A 204 -11.18 3.00 -4.32
CA GLY A 204 -12.53 2.44 -4.41
C GLY A 204 -12.66 1.10 -3.69
N ALA A 205 -11.65 0.25 -3.72
CA ALA A 205 -11.67 -1.00 -2.96
C ALA A 205 -10.27 -1.49 -2.56
N LEU A 206 -10.23 -2.24 -1.46
CA LEU A 206 -9.08 -2.99 -0.98
C LEU A 206 -9.49 -4.45 -0.75
N MET A 207 -8.73 -5.38 -1.31
CA MET A 207 -8.89 -6.80 -1.03
C MET A 207 -7.53 -7.44 -0.78
N VAL A 208 -7.42 -8.27 0.25
CA VAL A 208 -6.22 -9.05 0.54
C VAL A 208 -6.59 -10.51 0.65
N THR A 209 -5.90 -11.37 -0.08
CA THR A 209 -6.20 -12.81 -0.12
C THR A 209 -4.92 -13.62 -0.01
N ASN A 210 -5.04 -14.83 0.51
CA ASN A 210 -4.00 -15.84 0.34
C ASN A 210 -4.12 -16.43 -1.07
N VAL A 211 -2.99 -16.56 -1.76
CA VAL A 211 -2.94 -17.25 -3.05
C VAL A 211 -2.98 -18.76 -2.79
N PRO A 212 -3.80 -19.53 -3.53
CA PRO A 212 -3.83 -20.99 -3.45
C PRO A 212 -2.48 -21.64 -3.73
#